data_AF-A0A7X1L4A9-F1
#
_entry.id   AF-A0A7X1L4A9-F1
#
_cell.length_a   1.000
_cell.length_b   1.000
_cell.length_c   1.000
_cell.angle_alpha   90.00
_cell.angle_beta   90.00
_cell.angle_gamma   90.00
#
_symmetry.space_group_name_H-M   'P 1'
#
loop_
_entity.id
_entity.type
_entity.pdbx_description
1 polymer ?
#
loop_
_entity_poly.entity_id
_entity_poly.type
_entity_poly.pdbx_seq_one_letter_code
_entity_poly.pdbx_strand_id
1 'polypeptide(L)'
;MKRFLSQHPYAVTSVIFLILLSFGFLHLNWRKDDYMFMLLLYFIVTLGIRLDDISRQIGSGRETPPETDENVLSALKQIRLTLKETNHQLKKISRALDKNSDA
;
A
#
# COMPACT_ATOMS: atom_id res chain seq x y z
N MET A 1 20.30 2.82 -7.03
CA MET A 1 20.61 1.60 -6.24
C MET A 1 19.86 1.47 -4.92
N LYS A 2 19.65 2.55 -4.13
CA LYS A 2 18.93 2.49 -2.84
C LYS A 2 17.48 1.99 -2.88
N ARG A 3 16.77 2.15 -4.01
CA ARG A 3 15.33 1.80 -4.12
C ARG A 3 15.05 0.29 -4.20
N PHE A 4 16.00 -0.53 -4.66
CA PHE A 4 15.82 -1.99 -4.73
C PHE A 4 15.88 -2.67 -3.35
N LEU A 5 16.65 -2.12 -2.40
CA LEU A 5 16.67 -2.63 -1.02
C LEU A 5 15.37 -2.37 -0.26
N SER A 6 14.65 -1.30 -0.59
CA SER A 6 13.36 -0.98 0.05
C SER A 6 12.18 -1.75 -0.56
N GLN A 7 12.34 -2.33 -1.74
CA GLN A 7 11.23 -2.96 -2.48
C GLN A 7 11.07 -4.45 -2.16
N HIS A 8 12.11 -5.13 -1.67
CA HIS A 8 12.05 -6.53 -1.24
C HIS A 8 12.92 -6.78 0.01
N PRO A 9 12.41 -6.56 1.23
CA PRO A 9 13.16 -6.84 2.46
C PRO A 9 13.63 -8.30 2.54
N TYR A 10 12.86 -9.21 1.96
CA TYR A 10 13.19 -10.64 1.83
C TYR A 10 14.46 -10.93 1.02
N ALA A 11 14.73 -10.15 -0.03
CA ALA A 11 15.90 -10.36 -0.87
C ALA A 11 17.19 -9.96 -0.13
N VAL A 12 17.12 -8.90 0.68
CA VAL A 12 18.26 -8.40 1.45
C VAL A 12 18.64 -9.40 2.54
N THR A 13 17.65 -9.93 3.28
CA THR A 13 17.91 -10.89 4.35
C THR A 13 18.43 -12.23 3.83
N SER A 14 17.94 -12.70 2.69
CA SER A 14 18.48 -13.91 2.05
C SER A 14 19.91 -13.71 1.56
N VAL A 15 20.25 -12.55 1.01
CA VAL A 15 21.63 -12.24 0.59
C VAL A 15 22.58 -12.19 1.79
N ILE A 16 22.18 -11.57 2.89
CA ILE A 16 22.98 -11.53 4.13
C ILE A 16 23.22 -12.95 4.67
N PHE A 17 22.18 -13.79 4.69
CA PHE A 17 22.30 -15.18 5.11
C PHE A 17 23.20 -16.01 4.19
N LEU A 18 23.12 -15.79 2.88
CA LEU A 18 23.99 -16.44 1.90
C LEU A 18 25.46 -16.09 2.15
N ILE A 19 25.76 -14.81 2.42
CA ILE A 19 27.11 -14.35 2.74
C ILE A 19 27.62 -15.00 4.03
N LEU A 20 26.80 -15.03 5.09
CA LEU A 20 27.16 -15.70 6.34
C LEU A 20 27.43 -17.19 6.14
N LEU A 21 26.62 -17.87 5.31
CA LEU A 21 26.74 -19.30 5.05
C LEU A 21 27.99 -19.62 4.24
N SER A 22 28.31 -18.79 3.23
CA SER A 22 29.58 -18.87 2.51
C SER A 22 30.79 -18.63 3.41
N PHE A 23 30.71 -17.66 4.32
CA PHE A 23 31.80 -17.36 5.26
C PHE A 23 31.99 -18.47 6.30
N GLY A 24 30.89 -19.02 6.83
CA GLY A 24 30.90 -20.17 7.75
C GLY A 24 31.49 -21.43 7.11
N PHE A 25 31.19 -21.67 5.84
CA PHE A 25 31.74 -22.77 5.06
C PHE A 25 33.24 -22.58 4.77
N LEU A 26 33.66 -21.40 4.33
CA LEU A 26 35.04 -21.13 3.92
C LEU A 26 36.02 -20.95 5.10
N HIS A 27 35.57 -20.40 6.22
CA HIS A 27 36.48 -19.92 7.25
C HIS A 27 36.32 -20.60 8.62
N LEU A 28 35.14 -21.14 8.95
CA LEU A 28 34.84 -21.61 10.31
C LEU A 28 34.76 -23.14 10.47
N ASN A 29 34.89 -23.92 9.39
CA ASN A 29 34.80 -25.40 9.44
C ASN A 29 33.53 -25.88 10.15
N TRP A 30 32.42 -25.19 9.91
CA TRP A 30 31.14 -25.46 10.56
C TRP A 30 30.74 -26.93 10.46
N ARG A 31 30.34 -27.49 11.60
CA ARG A 31 29.78 -28.85 11.69
C ARG A 31 28.29 -28.79 11.40
N LYS A 32 27.67 -29.97 11.25
CA LYS A 32 26.22 -30.10 11.02
C LYS A 32 25.37 -29.30 12.01
N ASP A 33 25.80 -29.23 13.26
CA ASP A 33 25.11 -28.53 14.34
C ASP A 33 25.05 -27.01 14.08
N ASP A 34 26.12 -26.42 13.55
CA ASP A 34 26.22 -24.99 13.23
C ASP A 34 25.32 -24.61 12.03
N TYR A 35 25.25 -25.49 11.01
CA TYR A 35 24.34 -25.29 9.88
C TYR A 35 22.87 -25.42 10.30
N MET A 36 22.56 -26.34 11.22
CA MET A 36 21.20 -26.51 11.74
C MET A 36 20.78 -25.28 12.55
N PHE A 37 21.69 -24.72 13.35
CA PHE A 37 21.46 -23.47 14.06
C PHE A 37 21.29 -22.28 13.11
N MET A 38 22.10 -22.17 12.06
CA MET A 38 21.93 -21.15 11.03
C MET A 38 20.60 -21.26 10.29
N LEU A 39 20.17 -22.49 9.97
CA LEU A 39 18.89 -22.72 9.33
C LEU A 39 17.72 -22.33 10.24
N LEU A 40 17.83 -22.62 11.54
CA LEU A 40 16.87 -22.19 12.56
C LEU A 40 16.83 -20.65 12.67
N LEU A 41 17.99 -20.00 12.68
CA LEU A 41 18.09 -18.55 12.73
C LEU A 41 17.47 -17.91 11.48
N TYR A 42 17.73 -18.47 10.30
CA TYR A 42 17.10 -18.05 9.03
C TYR A 42 15.58 -18.17 9.12
N PHE A 43 15.08 -19.29 9.67
CA PHE A 43 13.65 -19.52 9.83
C PHE A 43 13.02 -18.48 10.77
N ILE A 44 13.62 -18.20 11.93
CA ILE A 44 13.09 -17.21 12.88
C ILE A 44 13.08 -15.80 12.27
N VAL A 45 14.16 -15.39 11.60
CA VAL A 45 14.26 -14.07 10.96
C VAL A 45 13.26 -13.92 9.82
N THR A 46 13.14 -14.94 8.95
CA THR A 46 12.15 -14.92 7.87
C THR A 46 10.72 -14.96 8.37
N LEU A 47 10.44 -15.67 9.46
CA LEU A 47 9.14 -15.61 10.14
C LEU A 47 8.88 -14.22 10.69
N GLY A 48 9.88 -13.60 11.33
CA GLY A 48 9.78 -12.24 11.87
C GLY A 48 9.42 -11.21 10.80
N ILE A 49 10.09 -11.26 9.64
CA ILE A 49 9.78 -10.39 8.49
C ILE A 49 8.39 -10.68 7.93
N ARG A 50 8.00 -11.94 7.83
CA ARG A 50 6.66 -12.32 7.33
C ARG A 50 5.55 -11.88 8.30
N LEU A 51 5.78 -12.02 9.61
CA LEU A 51 4.86 -11.57 10.65
C LEU A 51 4.80 -10.04 10.69
N ASP A 52 5.93 -9.35 10.51
CA ASP A 52 5.99 -7.89 10.36
C ASP A 52 5.20 -7.43 9.13
N ASP A 53 5.37 -8.07 7.98
CA ASP A 53 4.64 -7.77 6.74
C ASP A 53 3.13 -8.07 6.86
N ILE A 54 2.76 -9.17 7.53
CA ILE A 54 1.35 -9.46 7.87
C ILE A 54 0.81 -8.42 8.86
N SER A 55 1.58 -8.06 9.89
CA SER A 55 1.19 -7.04 10.87
C SER A 55 1.07 -5.67 10.21
N ARG A 56 1.89 -5.41 9.19
CA ARG A 56 1.85 -4.20 8.40
C ARG A 56 0.65 -4.24 7.48
N GLN A 57 0.33 -5.32 6.78
CA GLN A 57 -0.91 -5.44 6.01
C GLN A 57 -2.18 -5.31 6.85
N ILE A 58 -2.18 -5.86 8.07
CA ILE A 58 -3.32 -5.79 8.99
C ILE A 58 -3.38 -4.41 9.66
N GLY A 59 -2.26 -3.85 10.09
CA GLY A 59 -2.15 -2.53 10.74
C GLY A 59 -2.26 -1.37 9.75
N SER A 60 -1.86 -1.56 8.50
CA SER A 60 -2.06 -0.68 7.34
C SER A 60 -3.38 -0.95 6.64
N GLY A 61 -4.35 -1.58 7.32
CA GLY A 61 -5.72 -1.84 6.84
C GLY A 61 -6.53 -0.60 6.45
N ARG A 62 -5.89 0.51 6.08
CA ARG A 62 -6.48 1.76 5.64
C ARG A 62 -5.49 2.76 5.02
N GLU A 63 -4.32 2.35 4.53
CA GLU A 63 -3.56 3.23 3.63
C GLU A 63 -4.19 3.15 2.24
N THR A 64 -5.31 3.86 2.08
CA THR A 64 -5.82 4.24 0.77
C THR A 64 -4.66 4.88 0.00
N PRO A 65 -4.39 4.46 -1.26
CA PRO A 65 -3.41 5.13 -2.08
C PRO A 65 -3.74 6.62 -2.12
N PRO A 66 -2.75 7.53 -2.14
CA PRO A 66 -3.01 8.98 -2.20
C PRO A 66 -3.88 9.38 -3.41
N GLU A 67 -4.01 8.51 -4.41
CA GLU A 67 -4.89 8.72 -5.56
C GLU A 67 -6.39 8.64 -5.22
N THR A 68 -6.80 7.94 -4.15
CA THR A 68 -8.24 7.81 -3.83
C THR A 68 -8.80 9.07 -3.19
N ASP A 69 -8.03 9.75 -2.33
CA ASP A 69 -8.48 11.00 -1.71
C ASP A 69 -8.65 12.12 -2.73
N GLU A 70 -7.73 12.22 -3.70
CA GLU A 70 -7.85 13.19 -4.80
C GLU A 70 -9.06 12.87 -5.70
N ASN A 71 -9.34 11.60 -5.94
CA ASN A 71 -10.45 11.16 -6.77
C ASN A 71 -11.81 11.35 -6.07
N VAL A 72 -11.88 11.10 -4.75
CA VAL A 72 -13.09 11.36 -3.95
C VAL A 72 -13.36 12.86 -3.85
N LEU A 73 -12.34 13.68 -3.63
CA LEU A 73 -12.49 15.14 -3.59
C LEU A 73 -12.92 15.70 -4.96
N SER A 74 -12.35 15.17 -6.04
CA SER A 74 -12.73 15.50 -7.42
C SER A 74 -14.18 15.08 -7.71
N ALA A 75 -14.58 13.86 -7.33
CA ALA A 75 -15.94 13.37 -7.47
C ALA A 75 -16.95 14.22 -6.68
N LEU A 76 -16.65 14.60 -5.43
CA LEU A 76 -17.50 15.50 -4.65
C LEU A 76 -17.64 16.88 -5.30
N LYS A 77 -16.55 17.42 -5.85
CA LYS A 77 -16.57 18.71 -6.55
C LYS A 77 -17.42 18.63 -7.81
N GLN A 78 -17.34 17.52 -8.54
CA GLN A 78 -18.13 17.27 -9.74
C GLN A 78 -19.62 17.14 -9.40
N ILE A 79 -19.96 16.35 -8.37
CA ILE A 79 -21.34 16.23 -7.86
C ILE A 79 -21.91 17.59 -7.47
N ARG A 80 -21.12 18.43 -6.78
CA ARG A 80 -21.55 19.78 -6.38
C ARG A 80 -21.81 20.70 -7.59
N LEU A 81 -20.99 20.60 -8.64
CA LEU A 81 -21.20 21.36 -9.88
C LEU A 81 -22.47 20.90 -10.60
N THR A 82 -22.67 19.60 -10.75
CA THR A 82 -23.87 19.03 -11.38
C THR A 82 -25.13 19.41 -10.61
N LEU A 83 -25.13 19.33 -9.29
CA LEU A 83 -26.26 19.77 -8.45
C LEU A 83 -26.58 21.25 -8.63
N LYS A 84 -25.56 22.11 -8.75
CA LYS A 84 -25.74 23.54 -8.98
C LYS A 84 -26.35 23.81 -10.35
N GLU A 85 -25.90 23.10 -11.37
CA GLU A 85 -26.43 23.20 -12.74
C GLU A 85 -27.87 22.72 -12.82
N THR A 86 -28.18 21.56 -12.26
CA THR A 86 -29.55 21.02 -12.18
C THR A 86 -30.48 21.99 -11.47
N ASN A 87 -30.05 22.58 -10.34
CA ASN A 87 -30.85 23.56 -9.62
C ASN A 87 -31.08 24.84 -10.46
N HIS A 88 -30.07 25.29 -11.20
CA HIS A 88 -30.21 26.42 -12.11
C HIS A 88 -31.20 26.13 -13.25
N GLN A 89 -31.15 24.94 -13.84
CA GLN A 89 -32.10 24.51 -14.86
C GLN A 89 -33.52 24.40 -14.30
N LEU A 90 -33.69 23.82 -13.10
CA LEU A 90 -34.98 23.75 -12.42
C LEU A 90 -35.56 25.14 -12.17
N LYS A 91 -34.74 26.08 -11.72
CA LYS A 91 -35.15 27.48 -11.50
C LYS A 91 -35.53 28.20 -12.79
N LYS A 92 -34.88 27.86 -13.91
CA LYS A 92 -35.23 28.40 -15.23
C LYS A 92 -36.57 27.86 -15.73
N ILE A 93 -36.82 26.57 -15.54
CA ILE A 93 -38.10 25.93 -15.88
C ILE A 93 -39.22 26.47 -15.00
N SER A 94 -39.01 26.57 -13.69
CA SER A 94 -39.98 27.16 -12.76
C SER A 94 -40.35 28.60 -13.13
N ARG A 95 -39.37 29.43 -13.48
CA ARG A 95 -39.63 30.81 -13.95
C ARG A 95 -40.33 30.87 -15.30
N ALA A 96 -40.03 29.95 -16.21
CA ALA A 96 -40.71 29.86 -17.50
C ALA A 96 -42.17 29.39 -17.33
N LEU A 97 -42.42 28.52 -16.35
CA LEU A 97 -43.75 28.05 -16.00
C LEU A 97 -44.59 29.15 -15.33
N ASP A 98 -44.03 29.90 -14.37
CA ASP A 98 -44.68 31.08 -13.78
C ASP A 98 -45.06 32.11 -14.86
N LYS A 99 -44.11 32.44 -15.75
CA LYS A 99 -44.35 33.42 -16.82
C LYS A 99 -45.43 33.00 -17.81
N ASN A 100 -45.65 31.69 -17.99
CA ASN A 100 -46.68 31.16 -18.87
C ASN A 100 -48.04 30.96 -18.16
N SER A 101 -48.09 31.10 -16.84
CA SER A 101 -49.32 31.03 -16.06
C SER A 101 -50.00 32.40 -15.89
N ASP A 102 -49.26 33.49 -16.15
CA ASP A 102 -49.74 34.89 -16.08
C ASP A 102 -50.10 35.48 -17.47
N ALA A 103 -50.17 34.65 -18.51
CA ALA A 103 -50.58 35.00 -19.88
C ALA A 103 -51.87 34.28 -20.28
#